data_AF-A0A414M1L6-F1
#
_entry.id   AF-A0A414M1L6-F1
#
_cell.length_a   1.000
_cell.length_b   1.000
_cell.length_c   1.000
_cell.angle_alpha   90.00
_cell.angle_beta   90.00
_cell.angle_gamma   90.00
#
_symmetry.space_group_name_H-M   'P 1'
#
loop_
_entity.id
_entity.type
_entity.pdbx_description
1 polymer ?
#
loop_
_entity_poly.entity_id
_entity_poly.type
_entity_poly.pdbx_seq_one_letter_code
_entity_poly.pdbx_strand_id
1 'polypeptide(L)'
;MSELTEKQIKTRWVDIKKQIKERPLLAYRVGIPLEAWDSYMHSTPSSNEVNRIYSEIQEDRKRKTLRIKEALSKIVGYRESKEFSRKSGVSDTIIRDIIEGKKDMAGYDVINRLELFLHVTMPDFELSLENPLSIKQYTREYIGEIAGQIDSTADRLKQYCFKLSEMSRKMENDTDWQGNTVEPTHTLNHIIGRLSDLKEQIDSYWKIYVHKK
;
A
#
# COMPACT_ATOMS: atom_id res chain seq x y z
N MET A 1 -31.50 -7.32 -0.55
CA MET A 1 -30.49 -6.62 0.29
C MET A 1 -31.24 -5.78 1.29
N SER A 2 -30.93 -5.87 2.59
CA SER A 2 -31.57 -5.04 3.61
C SER A 2 -31.34 -3.56 3.31
N GLU A 3 -32.38 -2.74 3.37
CA GLU A 3 -32.25 -1.29 3.20
C GLU A 3 -31.31 -0.73 4.27
N LEU A 4 -30.33 0.06 3.81
CA LEU A 4 -29.41 0.74 4.71
C LEU A 4 -30.15 1.84 5.44
N THR A 5 -29.86 2.00 6.73
CA THR A 5 -30.34 3.13 7.51
C THR A 5 -29.80 4.45 6.95
N GLU A 6 -30.50 5.56 7.22
CA GLU A 6 -30.07 6.90 6.78
C GLU A 6 -28.64 7.23 7.24
N LYS A 7 -28.27 6.82 8.46
CA LYS A 7 -26.91 6.98 9.00
C LYS A 7 -25.87 6.22 8.15
N GLN A 8 -26.17 4.99 7.77
CA GLN A 8 -25.27 4.17 6.94
C GLN A 8 -25.12 4.75 5.53
N ILE A 9 -26.20 5.29 4.95
CA ILE A 9 -26.15 5.98 3.65
C ILE A 9 -25.27 7.23 3.72
N LYS A 10 -25.40 8.04 4.77
CA LYS A 10 -24.53 9.22 4.98
C LYS A 10 -23.06 8.82 5.11
N THR A 11 -22.73 7.79 5.89
CA THR A 11 -21.35 7.28 6.00
C THR A 11 -20.82 6.82 4.65
N ARG A 12 -21.60 6.01 3.91
CA ARG A 12 -21.22 5.56 2.57
C ARG A 12 -20.96 6.73 1.62
N TRP A 13 -21.78 7.78 1.67
CA TRP A 13 -21.58 8.96 0.85
C TRP A 13 -20.30 9.72 1.23
N VAL A 14 -19.94 9.80 2.50
CA VAL A 14 -18.65 10.37 2.95
C VAL A 14 -17.48 9.58 2.37
N ASP A 15 -17.54 8.25 2.39
CA ASP A 15 -16.50 7.38 1.83
C ASP A 15 -16.37 7.54 0.31
N ILE A 16 -17.50 7.62 -0.41
CA ILE A 16 -17.53 7.89 -1.86
C ILE A 16 -16.89 9.25 -2.15
N LYS A 17 -17.26 10.30 -1.41
CA LYS A 17 -16.68 11.64 -1.58
C LYS A 17 -15.17 11.64 -1.37
N LYS A 18 -14.66 10.89 -0.38
CA LYS A 18 -13.22 10.73 -0.19
C LYS A 18 -12.55 10.11 -1.42
N GLN A 19 -13.11 9.03 -1.95
CA GLN A 19 -12.55 8.35 -3.12
C GLN A 19 -12.56 9.22 -4.37
N ILE A 20 -13.64 9.98 -4.59
CA ILE A 20 -13.77 10.92 -5.71
C ILE A 20 -12.79 12.09 -5.57
N LYS A 21 -12.60 12.64 -4.36
CA LYS A 21 -11.63 13.73 -4.14
C LYS A 21 -10.20 13.30 -4.45
N GLU A 22 -9.85 12.07 -4.11
CA GLU A 22 -8.54 11.48 -4.45
C GLU A 22 -8.41 11.19 -5.96
N ARG A 23 -9.53 11.01 -6.68
CA ARG A 23 -9.60 10.58 -8.08
C ARG A 23 -10.70 11.35 -8.81
N PRO A 24 -10.50 12.62 -9.17
CA PRO A 24 -11.59 13.46 -9.69
C PRO A 24 -12.29 12.87 -10.93
N LEU A 25 -11.54 12.21 -11.82
CA LEU A 25 -12.08 11.54 -13.01
C LEU A 25 -12.99 10.34 -12.68
N LEU A 26 -12.91 9.80 -11.47
CA LEU A 26 -13.83 8.75 -11.01
C LEU A 26 -15.28 9.24 -11.03
N ALA A 27 -15.52 10.52 -10.75
CA ALA A 27 -16.87 11.11 -10.77
C ALA A 27 -17.56 10.94 -12.13
N TYR A 28 -16.82 11.20 -13.21
CA TYR A 28 -17.30 11.01 -14.57
C TYR A 28 -17.54 9.53 -14.86
N ARG A 29 -16.63 8.66 -14.43
CA ARG A 29 -16.71 7.22 -14.66
C ARG A 29 -17.91 6.56 -13.97
N VAL A 30 -18.29 7.03 -12.78
CA VAL A 30 -19.47 6.55 -12.05
C VAL A 30 -20.77 7.22 -12.53
N GLY A 31 -20.68 8.11 -13.53
CA GLY A 31 -21.83 8.79 -14.11
C GLY A 31 -22.50 9.78 -13.16
N ILE A 32 -21.72 10.61 -12.45
CA ILE A 32 -22.29 11.78 -11.75
C ILE A 32 -22.43 12.92 -12.78
N PRO A 33 -23.66 13.41 -13.04
CA PRO A 33 -23.88 14.53 -13.95
C PRO A 33 -23.20 15.80 -13.44
N LEU A 34 -22.70 16.64 -14.36
CA LEU A 34 -22.03 17.89 -14.02
C LEU A 34 -22.97 18.85 -13.28
N GLU A 35 -24.24 18.87 -13.67
CA GLU A 35 -25.29 19.72 -13.11
C GLU A 35 -25.63 19.33 -11.65
N ALA A 36 -25.42 18.07 -11.30
CA ALA A 36 -25.68 17.55 -9.95
C ALA A 36 -24.46 17.65 -9.03
N TRP A 37 -23.28 17.95 -9.58
CA TRP A 37 -22.00 17.88 -8.88
C TRP A 37 -21.97 18.74 -7.61
N ASP A 38 -22.27 20.04 -7.74
CA ASP A 38 -22.21 20.97 -6.61
C ASP A 38 -23.20 20.59 -5.51
N SER A 39 -24.40 20.16 -5.91
CA SER A 39 -25.42 19.67 -4.97
C SER A 39 -24.91 18.44 -4.20
N TYR A 40 -24.28 17.49 -4.91
CA TYR A 40 -23.80 16.24 -4.32
C TYR A 40 -22.60 16.46 -3.39
N MET A 41 -21.73 17.42 -3.71
CA MET A 41 -20.59 17.75 -2.86
C MET A 41 -21.03 18.37 -1.52
N HIS A 42 -22.05 19.23 -1.53
CA HIS A 42 -22.54 19.94 -0.35
C HIS A 42 -23.66 19.20 0.42
N SER A 43 -24.33 18.23 -0.20
CA SER A 43 -25.42 17.48 0.41
C SER A 43 -25.24 15.96 0.27
N THR A 44 -26.27 15.17 0.59
CA THR A 44 -26.30 13.71 0.36
C THR A 44 -27.40 13.40 -0.66
N PRO A 45 -27.07 12.74 -1.78
CA PRO A 45 -28.07 12.31 -2.77
C PRO A 45 -29.09 11.32 -2.18
N SER A 46 -30.10 10.95 -2.97
CA SER A 46 -31.02 9.89 -2.59
C SER A 46 -30.28 8.57 -2.30
N SER A 47 -30.83 7.73 -1.42
CA SER A 47 -30.24 6.42 -1.08
C SER A 47 -29.99 5.56 -2.32
N ASN A 48 -30.92 5.58 -3.28
CA ASN A 48 -30.79 4.85 -4.55
C ASN A 48 -29.58 5.33 -5.35
N GLU A 49 -29.36 6.64 -5.42
CA GLU A 49 -28.24 7.22 -6.15
C GLU A 49 -26.90 6.95 -5.46
N VAL A 50 -26.84 7.07 -4.13
CA VAL A 50 -25.64 6.71 -3.36
C VAL A 50 -25.27 5.24 -3.58
N ASN A 51 -26.27 4.34 -3.59
CA ASN A 51 -26.04 2.92 -3.80
C ASN A 51 -25.63 2.60 -5.25
N ARG A 52 -26.22 3.27 -6.25
CA ARG A 52 -25.82 3.16 -7.66
C ARG A 52 -24.35 3.54 -7.83
N ILE A 53 -23.95 4.71 -7.33
CA ILE A 53 -22.56 5.19 -7.41
C ILE A 53 -21.61 4.23 -6.69
N TYR A 54 -21.99 3.74 -5.51
CA TYR A 54 -21.20 2.77 -4.76
C TYR A 54 -20.97 1.48 -5.55
N SER A 55 -22.02 0.94 -6.19
CA SER A 55 -21.92 -0.26 -7.03
C SER A 55 -21.01 -0.03 -8.24
N GLU A 56 -21.11 1.11 -8.91
CA GLU A 56 -20.22 1.46 -10.02
C GLU A 56 -18.74 1.53 -9.60
N ILE A 57 -18.46 2.07 -8.41
CA ILE A 57 -17.12 2.06 -7.83
C ILE A 57 -16.61 0.64 -7.58
N GLN A 58 -17.47 -0.25 -7.07
CA GLN A 58 -17.10 -1.65 -6.84
C GLN A 58 -16.78 -2.37 -8.16
N GLU A 59 -17.59 -2.16 -9.19
CA GLU A 59 -17.35 -2.71 -10.52
C GLU A 59 -16.10 -2.14 -11.19
N ASP A 60 -15.78 -0.85 -11.01
CA ASP A 60 -14.50 -0.31 -11.43
C ASP A 60 -13.32 -1.02 -10.76
N ARG A 61 -13.37 -1.18 -9.43
CA ARG A 61 -12.32 -1.86 -8.67
C ARG A 61 -12.14 -3.30 -9.11
N LYS A 62 -13.23 -4.04 -9.36
CA LYS A 62 -13.17 -5.41 -9.88
C LYS A 62 -12.51 -5.45 -11.26
N ARG A 63 -12.92 -4.59 -12.20
CA ARG A 63 -12.31 -4.51 -13.54
C ARG A 63 -10.82 -4.20 -13.47
N LYS A 64 -10.41 -3.23 -12.64
CA LYS A 64 -8.99 -2.90 -12.45
C LYS A 64 -8.20 -4.04 -11.80
N THR A 65 -8.78 -4.70 -10.79
CA THR A 65 -8.16 -5.86 -10.14
C THR A 65 -7.97 -7.02 -11.11
N LEU A 66 -8.96 -7.29 -11.98
CA LEU A 66 -8.85 -8.29 -13.04
C LEU A 66 -7.75 -7.94 -14.05
N ARG A 67 -7.70 -6.69 -14.52
CA ARG A 67 -6.64 -6.22 -15.44
C ARG A 67 -5.25 -6.38 -14.82
N ILE A 68 -5.10 -6.04 -13.54
CA ILE A 68 -3.85 -6.25 -12.78
C ILE A 68 -3.52 -7.74 -12.70
N LYS A 69 -4.49 -8.59 -12.37
CA LYS A 69 -4.29 -10.05 -12.32
C LYS A 69 -3.75 -10.57 -13.63
N GLU A 70 -4.39 -10.23 -14.75
CA GLU A 70 -3.97 -10.66 -16.09
C GLU A 70 -2.56 -10.20 -16.45
N ALA A 71 -2.21 -8.97 -16.09
CA ALA A 71 -0.87 -8.42 -16.31
C ALA A 71 0.18 -9.11 -15.43
N LEU A 72 -0.10 -9.27 -14.13
CA LEU A 72 0.78 -9.98 -13.21
C LEU A 72 1.02 -11.42 -13.69
N SER A 73 -0.01 -12.15 -14.10
CA SER A 73 0.13 -13.51 -14.63
C SER A 73 1.09 -13.63 -15.83
N LYS A 74 1.30 -12.56 -16.61
CA LYS A 74 2.25 -12.55 -17.74
C LYS A 74 3.71 -12.38 -17.31
N ILE A 75 3.95 -11.74 -16.17
CA ILE A 75 5.29 -11.54 -15.61
C ILE A 75 5.69 -12.75 -14.73
N VAL A 76 4.71 -13.54 -14.27
CA VAL A 76 4.88 -14.43 -13.10
C VAL A 76 5.26 -15.86 -13.46
N GLY A 77 6.41 -16.30 -12.91
CA GLY A 77 6.51 -17.60 -12.24
C GLY A 77 6.22 -17.43 -10.74
N TYR A 78 5.40 -18.31 -10.14
CA TYR A 78 4.87 -18.21 -8.76
C TYR A 78 5.92 -17.96 -7.64
N ARG A 79 7.22 -18.14 -7.91
CA ARG A 79 8.33 -18.03 -6.96
C ARG A 79 8.79 -16.59 -6.67
N GLU A 80 8.34 -15.58 -7.44
CA GLU A 80 8.86 -14.19 -7.34
C GLU A 80 7.98 -13.22 -6.51
N SER A 81 6.91 -13.68 -5.86
CA SER A 81 5.95 -12.80 -5.16
C SER A 81 6.58 -11.90 -4.08
N LYS A 82 7.62 -12.39 -3.39
CA LYS A 82 8.37 -11.61 -2.40
C LYS A 82 9.16 -10.47 -3.03
N GLU A 83 9.71 -10.71 -4.22
CA GLU A 83 10.47 -9.71 -4.96
C GLU A 83 9.53 -8.62 -5.51
N PHE A 84 8.35 -9.00 -6.00
CA PHE A 84 7.32 -8.03 -6.39
C PHE A 84 6.81 -7.21 -5.21
N SER A 85 6.62 -7.85 -4.04
CA SER A 85 6.20 -7.14 -2.84
C SER A 85 7.15 -6.00 -2.48
N ARG A 86 8.47 -6.25 -2.54
CA ARG A 86 9.50 -5.22 -2.32
C ARG A 86 9.46 -4.14 -3.39
N LYS A 87 9.23 -4.50 -4.65
CA LYS A 87 9.20 -3.55 -5.78
C LYS A 87 7.95 -2.67 -5.76
N SER A 88 6.76 -3.26 -5.63
CA SER A 88 5.49 -2.52 -5.71
C SER A 88 5.01 -1.94 -4.38
N GLY A 89 5.64 -2.29 -3.25
CA GLY A 89 5.22 -1.88 -1.92
C GLY A 89 3.83 -2.40 -1.53
N VAL A 90 3.44 -3.57 -2.05
CA VAL A 90 2.18 -4.28 -1.76
C VAL A 90 2.54 -5.65 -1.20
N SER A 91 1.89 -6.08 -0.12
CA SER A 91 2.27 -7.35 0.52
C SER A 91 2.17 -8.55 -0.41
N ASP A 92 3.06 -9.52 -0.21
CA ASP A 92 3.14 -10.73 -1.04
C ASP A 92 1.84 -11.54 -0.99
N THR A 93 1.18 -11.59 0.16
CA THR A 93 -0.13 -12.22 0.35
C THR A 93 -1.19 -11.56 -0.53
N ILE A 94 -1.26 -10.23 -0.56
CA ILE A 94 -2.25 -9.53 -1.40
C ILE A 94 -1.98 -9.81 -2.88
N ILE A 95 -0.71 -9.76 -3.31
CA ILE A 95 -0.33 -10.07 -4.70
C ILE A 95 -0.74 -11.51 -5.05
N ARG A 96 -0.44 -12.47 -4.16
CA ARG A 96 -0.79 -13.88 -4.33
C ARG A 96 -2.31 -14.08 -4.42
N ASP A 97 -3.08 -13.46 -3.52
CA ASP A 97 -4.54 -13.58 -3.51
C ASP A 97 -5.16 -13.02 -4.80
N ILE A 98 -4.61 -11.93 -5.37
CA ILE A 98 -5.06 -11.39 -6.66
C ILE A 98 -4.74 -12.37 -7.79
N ILE A 99 -3.50 -12.88 -7.86
CA ILE A 99 -3.07 -13.84 -8.91
C ILE A 99 -3.92 -15.12 -8.85
N GLU A 100 -4.14 -15.67 -7.67
CA GLU A 100 -4.96 -16.87 -7.46
C GLU A 100 -6.45 -16.63 -7.65
N GLY A 101 -6.89 -15.36 -7.76
CA GLY A 101 -8.30 -14.99 -7.87
C GLY A 101 -9.08 -15.11 -6.56
N LYS A 102 -8.41 -15.29 -5.42
CA LYS A 102 -9.02 -15.22 -4.09
C LYS A 102 -9.46 -13.80 -3.73
N LYS A 103 -8.82 -12.78 -4.33
CA LYS A 103 -9.15 -11.37 -4.17
C LYS A 103 -9.65 -10.78 -5.49
N ASP A 104 -10.97 -10.75 -5.63
CA ASP A 104 -11.69 -10.20 -6.79
C ASP A 104 -11.70 -8.66 -6.82
N MET A 105 -11.60 -8.02 -5.65
CA MET A 105 -11.68 -6.57 -5.52
C MET A 105 -10.62 -6.03 -4.55
N ALA A 106 -9.52 -5.52 -5.10
CA ALA A 106 -8.51 -4.80 -4.34
C ALA A 106 -8.96 -3.36 -4.00
N GLY A 107 -8.41 -2.79 -2.93
CA GLY A 107 -8.61 -1.36 -2.61
C GLY A 107 -7.85 -0.49 -3.60
N TYR A 108 -8.29 0.76 -3.81
CA TYR A 108 -7.63 1.62 -4.79
C TYR A 108 -6.17 1.94 -4.46
N ASP A 109 -5.74 1.94 -3.19
CA ASP A 109 -4.32 2.08 -2.84
C ASP A 109 -3.48 0.95 -3.44
N VAL A 110 -3.93 -0.29 -3.26
CA VAL A 110 -3.30 -1.49 -3.86
C VAL A 110 -3.33 -1.41 -5.39
N ILE A 111 -4.47 -1.06 -5.97
CA ILE A 111 -4.61 -0.90 -7.44
C ILE A 111 -3.61 0.13 -7.95
N ASN A 112 -3.57 1.32 -7.34
CA ASN A 112 -2.72 2.41 -7.78
C ASN A 112 -1.24 2.01 -7.79
N ARG A 113 -0.76 1.35 -6.73
CA ARG A 113 0.62 0.87 -6.61
C ARG A 113 0.96 -0.23 -7.61
N LEU A 114 0.07 -1.21 -7.77
CA LEU A 114 0.29 -2.31 -8.71
C LEU A 114 0.24 -1.84 -10.15
N GLU A 115 -0.68 -0.95 -10.52
CA GLU A 115 -0.70 -0.35 -11.86
C GLU A 115 0.57 0.45 -12.14
N LEU A 116 1.06 1.24 -11.18
CA LEU A 116 2.30 1.99 -11.33
C LEU A 116 3.50 1.04 -11.53
N PHE A 117 3.57 -0.03 -10.73
CA PHE A 117 4.58 -1.06 -10.88
C PHE A 117 4.52 -1.74 -12.25
N LEU A 118 3.32 -2.17 -12.68
CA LEU A 118 3.11 -2.81 -13.97
C LEU A 118 3.46 -1.87 -15.13
N HIS A 119 3.09 -0.60 -15.04
CA HIS A 119 3.43 0.42 -16.04
C HIS A 119 4.95 0.59 -16.23
N VAL A 120 5.72 0.54 -15.14
CA VAL A 120 7.19 0.64 -15.19
C VAL A 120 7.86 -0.67 -15.65
N THR A 121 7.20 -1.81 -15.41
CA THR A 121 7.78 -3.13 -15.70
C THR A 121 7.38 -3.69 -17.07
N MET A 122 6.19 -3.37 -17.54
CA MET A 122 5.62 -3.80 -18.82
C MET A 122 5.40 -2.57 -19.73
N PRO A 123 6.07 -2.49 -20.89
CA PRO A 123 5.92 -1.38 -21.82
C PRO A 123 4.47 -1.15 -22.30
N ASP A 124 3.70 -2.23 -22.45
CA ASP A 124 2.33 -2.18 -22.99
C ASP A 124 1.25 -1.97 -21.91
N PHE A 125 1.64 -1.85 -20.63
CA PHE A 125 0.66 -1.64 -19.57
C PHE A 125 0.40 -0.14 -19.38
N GLU A 126 -0.78 0.30 -19.80
CA GLU A 126 -1.23 1.68 -19.62
C GLU A 126 -1.78 1.92 -18.21
N LEU A 127 -1.21 2.92 -17.54
CA LEU A 127 -1.71 3.40 -16.26
C LEU A 127 -3.14 3.93 -16.42
N SER A 128 -4.04 3.62 -15.49
CA SER A 128 -5.37 4.24 -15.51
C SER A 128 -5.25 5.76 -15.35
N LEU A 129 -6.05 6.49 -16.12
CA LEU A 129 -6.11 7.96 -16.06
C LEU A 129 -6.49 8.47 -14.66
N GLU A 130 -7.25 7.69 -13.89
CA GLU A 130 -7.65 8.07 -12.52
C GLU A 130 -6.60 7.70 -11.47
N ASN A 131 -5.47 7.10 -11.84
CA ASN A 131 -4.40 6.78 -10.89
C ASN A 131 -3.67 8.08 -10.49
N PRO A 132 -3.73 8.49 -9.21
CA PRO A 132 -3.12 9.74 -8.76
C PRO A 132 -1.60 9.61 -8.58
N LEU A 133 -1.03 8.41 -8.62
CA LEU A 133 0.39 8.20 -8.38
C LEU A 133 1.20 8.49 -9.65
N SER A 134 2.17 9.39 -9.51
CA SER A 134 3.26 9.51 -10.47
C SER A 134 4.50 8.77 -9.95
N ILE A 135 5.36 8.30 -10.87
CA ILE A 135 6.64 7.66 -10.50
C ILE A 135 7.44 8.59 -9.57
N LYS A 136 7.51 9.89 -9.89
CA LYS A 136 8.28 10.87 -9.10
C LYS A 136 7.74 11.02 -7.68
N GLN A 137 6.42 11.15 -7.51
CA GLN A 137 5.81 11.30 -6.20
C GLN A 137 5.96 10.01 -5.38
N TYR A 138 5.63 8.87 -5.97
CA TYR A 138 5.78 7.57 -5.33
C TYR A 138 7.23 7.32 -4.88
N THR A 139 8.21 7.69 -5.70
CA THR A 139 9.65 7.60 -5.36
C THR A 139 10.00 8.43 -4.14
N ARG A 140 9.53 9.68 -4.09
CA ARG A 140 9.83 10.57 -2.99
C ARG A 140 9.23 10.06 -1.67
N GLU A 141 7.99 9.60 -1.71
CA GLU A 141 7.29 9.06 -0.54
C GLU A 141 7.95 7.77 -0.04
N TYR A 142 8.20 6.82 -0.94
CA TYR A 142 8.81 5.53 -0.59
C TYR A 142 10.22 5.67 0.00
N ILE A 143 11.08 6.52 -0.59
CA ILE A 143 12.41 6.79 -0.04
C ILE A 143 12.33 7.54 1.29
N GLY A 144 11.35 8.44 1.46
CA GLY A 144 11.08 9.09 2.74
C GLY A 144 10.73 8.09 3.85
N GLU A 145 9.89 7.10 3.56
CA GLU A 145 9.56 6.00 4.48
C GLU A 145 10.80 5.17 4.85
N ILE A 146 11.61 4.78 3.85
CA ILE A 146 12.85 4.04 4.09
C ILE A 146 13.81 4.86 4.96
N ALA A 147 13.99 6.14 4.68
CA ALA A 147 14.85 7.02 5.46
C ALA A 147 14.39 7.10 6.92
N GLY A 148 13.09 7.24 7.18
CA GLY A 148 12.54 7.20 8.54
C GLY A 148 12.77 5.86 9.26
N GLN A 149 12.73 4.74 8.53
CA GLN A 149 13.04 3.43 9.10
C GLN A 149 14.53 3.27 9.44
N ILE A 150 15.42 3.82 8.61
CA ILE A 150 16.86 3.88 8.90
C ILE A 150 17.10 4.72 10.16
N ASP A 151 16.49 5.89 10.26
CA ASP A 151 16.63 6.79 11.40
C ASP A 151 16.16 6.14 12.72
N SER A 152 14.97 5.52 12.71
CA SER A 152 14.46 4.75 13.85
C SER A 152 15.39 3.59 14.24
N THR A 153 16.01 2.93 13.25
CA THR A 153 16.97 1.85 13.50
C THR A 153 18.28 2.39 14.09
N ALA A 154 18.73 3.55 13.65
CA ALA A 154 19.91 4.23 14.19
C ALA A 154 19.68 4.67 15.64
N ASP A 155 18.50 5.16 15.99
CA ASP A 155 18.16 5.51 17.37
C ASP A 155 18.11 4.29 18.28
N ARG A 156 17.57 3.17 17.81
CA ARG A 156 17.65 1.89 18.54
C ARG A 156 19.09 1.45 18.77
N LEU A 157 19.98 1.65 17.79
CA LEU A 157 21.40 1.35 17.93
C LEU A 157 22.05 2.24 19.00
N LYS A 158 21.77 3.54 19.01
CA LYS A 158 22.24 4.46 20.07
C LYS A 158 21.76 4.03 21.45
N GLN A 159 20.48 3.70 21.59
CA GLN A 159 19.89 3.22 22.85
C GLN A 159 20.56 1.93 23.33
N TYR A 160 20.84 1.01 22.39
CA TYR A 160 21.52 -0.24 22.69
C TYR A 160 22.94 -0.03 23.24
N CYS A 161 23.68 0.99 22.80
CA CYS A 161 24.98 1.33 23.38
C CYS A 161 24.89 1.58 24.90
N PHE A 162 23.90 2.35 25.35
CA PHE A 162 23.68 2.59 26.78
C PHE A 162 23.29 1.31 27.52
N LYS A 163 22.42 0.50 26.91
CA LYS A 163 21.98 -0.78 27.47
C LYS A 163 23.15 -1.73 27.69
N LEU A 164 24.04 -1.84 26.71
CA LEU A 164 25.24 -2.67 26.81
C LEU A 164 26.18 -2.21 27.94
N SER A 165 26.36 -0.89 28.10
CA SER A 165 27.11 -0.34 29.24
C SER A 165 26.44 -0.65 30.58
N GLU A 166 25.10 -0.59 30.66
CA GLU A 166 24.37 -0.96 31.87
C GLU A 166 24.49 -2.44 32.22
N MET A 167 24.35 -3.34 31.24
CA MET A 167 24.53 -4.78 31.41
C MET A 167 25.92 -5.09 31.97
N SER A 168 26.96 -4.46 31.39
CA SER A 168 28.34 -4.61 31.89
C SER A 168 28.51 -4.06 33.30
N ARG A 169 27.88 -2.92 33.64
CA ARG A 169 27.95 -2.31 34.98
C ARG A 169 27.26 -3.18 36.03
N LYS A 170 26.12 -3.78 35.68
CA LYS A 170 25.34 -4.65 36.58
C LYS A 170 25.86 -6.08 36.61
N MET A 171 26.75 -6.47 35.68
CA MET A 171 27.17 -7.86 35.45
C MET A 171 25.98 -8.80 35.21
N GLU A 172 24.93 -8.28 34.58
CA GLU A 172 23.66 -8.97 34.35
C GLU A 172 23.22 -8.77 32.91
N ASN A 173 22.60 -9.81 32.35
CA ASN A 173 21.98 -9.76 31.04
C ASN A 173 20.52 -9.28 31.16
N ASP A 174 20.01 -8.71 30.07
CA ASP A 174 18.60 -8.36 29.97
C ASP A 174 17.73 -9.61 29.90
N THR A 175 16.46 -9.44 30.24
CA THR A 175 15.41 -10.44 30.03
C THR A 175 14.44 -10.03 28.93
N ASP A 176 13.88 -11.01 28.24
CA ASP A 176 12.78 -10.80 27.28
C ASP A 176 11.43 -10.60 28.02
N TRP A 177 10.35 -10.45 27.25
CA TRP A 177 8.99 -10.27 27.78
C TRP A 177 8.45 -11.50 28.53
N GLN A 178 9.08 -12.66 28.38
CA GLN A 178 8.79 -13.89 29.11
C GLN A 178 9.69 -14.08 30.33
N GLY A 179 10.67 -13.19 30.54
CA GLY A 179 11.65 -13.26 31.62
C GLY A 179 12.89 -14.09 31.30
N ASN A 180 13.08 -14.56 30.06
CA ASN A 180 14.25 -15.34 29.68
C ASN A 180 15.45 -14.43 29.46
N THR A 181 16.62 -14.85 29.95
CA THR A 181 17.87 -14.13 29.72
C THR A 181 18.22 -14.07 28.25
N VAL A 182 18.52 -12.88 27.77
CA VAL A 182 18.84 -12.60 26.37
C VAL A 182 20.35 -12.35 26.24
N GLU A 183 20.95 -12.93 25.21
CA GLU A 183 22.37 -12.67 24.91
C GLU A 183 22.60 -11.18 24.60
N PRO A 184 23.75 -10.60 25.02
CA PRO A 184 24.05 -9.20 24.76
C PRO A 184 23.90 -8.80 23.31
N THR A 185 24.29 -9.66 22.36
CA THR A 185 24.28 -9.41 20.92
C THR A 185 22.90 -9.53 20.27
N HIS A 186 21.88 -10.02 20.96
CA HIS A 186 20.56 -10.27 20.36
C HIS A 186 19.95 -9.02 19.71
N THR A 187 19.98 -7.88 20.42
CA THR A 187 19.46 -6.61 19.90
C THR A 187 20.27 -6.12 18.70
N LEU A 188 21.60 -6.28 18.75
CA LEU A 188 22.49 -5.93 17.63
C LEU A 188 22.19 -6.78 16.39
N ASN A 189 21.99 -8.09 16.56
CA ASN A 189 21.62 -9.00 15.47
C ASN A 189 20.28 -8.61 14.83
N HIS A 190 19.29 -8.22 15.64
CA HIS A 190 18.01 -7.74 15.13
C HIS A 190 18.16 -6.45 14.30
N ILE A 191 19.00 -5.51 14.76
CA ILE A 191 19.31 -4.27 14.04
C ILE A 191 20.00 -4.58 12.70
N ILE A 192 21.00 -5.46 12.69
CA ILE A 192 21.71 -5.86 11.46
C ILE A 192 20.76 -6.51 10.46
N GLY A 193 19.88 -7.40 10.93
CA GLY A 193 18.84 -8.00 10.10
C GLY A 193 17.93 -6.94 9.46
N ARG A 194 17.47 -5.98 10.26
CA ARG A 194 16.62 -4.89 9.76
C ARG A 194 17.31 -4.02 8.72
N LEU A 195 18.57 -3.66 8.92
CA LEU A 195 19.35 -2.88 7.96
C LEU A 195 19.58 -3.66 6.66
N SER A 196 19.80 -4.97 6.76
CA SER A 196 19.95 -5.85 5.59
C SER A 196 18.66 -5.90 4.76
N ASP A 197 17.50 -6.03 5.41
CA ASP A 197 16.20 -5.98 4.74
C ASP A 197 15.95 -4.62 4.05
N LEU A 198 16.31 -3.51 4.71
CA LEU A 198 16.18 -2.17 4.15
C LEU A 198 17.08 -1.99 2.93
N LYS A 199 18.32 -2.50 2.97
CA LYS A 199 19.22 -2.51 1.81
C LYS A 199 18.59 -3.24 0.63
N GLU A 200 18.05 -4.45 0.84
CA GLU A 200 17.42 -5.22 -0.25
C GLU A 200 16.20 -4.51 -0.84
N GLN A 201 15.42 -3.80 -0.02
CA GLN A 201 14.31 -2.96 -0.48
C GLN A 201 14.80 -1.81 -1.35
N ILE A 202 15.82 -1.06 -0.89
CA ILE A 202 16.43 0.03 -1.66
C ILE A 202 16.94 -0.48 -3.00
N ASP A 203 17.74 -1.54 -3.01
CA ASP A 203 18.35 -2.09 -4.22
C ASP A 203 17.28 -2.52 -5.25
N SER A 204 16.25 -3.23 -4.78
CA SER A 204 15.15 -3.70 -5.63
C SER A 204 14.34 -2.54 -6.20
N TYR A 205 14.05 -1.55 -5.37
CA TYR A 205 13.30 -0.37 -5.72
C TYR A 205 14.07 0.49 -6.74
N TRP A 206 15.34 0.78 -6.45
CA TRP A 206 16.18 1.65 -7.27
C TRP A 206 16.38 1.10 -8.68
N LYS A 207 16.54 -0.23 -8.79
CA LYS A 207 16.61 -0.93 -10.07
C LYS A 207 15.37 -0.75 -10.94
N ILE A 208 14.18 -0.69 -10.35
CA ILE A 208 12.92 -0.60 -11.09
C ILE A 208 12.54 0.84 -11.44
N TYR A 209 12.64 1.76 -10.47
CA TYR A 209 12.07 3.10 -10.63
C TYR A 209 13.09 4.19 -10.96
N VAL A 210 14.38 3.95 -10.72
CA VAL A 210 15.44 4.96 -10.92
C VAL A 210 16.36 4.60 -12.08
N HIS A 211 16.93 3.40 -12.09
CA HIS A 211 17.90 2.98 -13.13
C HIS A 211 17.29 2.64 -14.49
N LYS A 212 15.97 2.43 -14.56
CA LYS A 212 15.27 2.08 -15.81
C LYS A 212 14.91 3.29 -16.68
N LYS A 213 15.30 4.51 -16.28
CA LYS A 213 15.24 5.73 -17.08
C LYS A 213 16.55 5.95 -17.80
#